data_AF-A0AAU5FA96-F1
#
_entry.id   AF-A0AAU5FA96-F1
#
_cell.length_a   1.000
_cell.length_b   1.000
_cell.length_c   1.000
_cell.angle_alpha   90.00
_cell.angle_beta   90.00
_cell.angle_gamma   90.00
#
_symmetry.space_group_name_H-M   'P 1'
#
loop_
_entity.id
_entity.type
_entity.pdbx_description
1 polymer ?
#
loop_
_entity_poly.entity_id
_entity_poly.type
_entity_poly.pdbx_seq_one_letter_code
_entity_poly.pdbx_strand_id
1 'polypeptide(L)'
;MSADVKIILADLDSMASTFHEEAGIYRGMHANVKPAVAGSGDAGCDAAVKSMADLIAGLHDKLSDRLEDNSDKVKYAHDSMQRNDIDVHGLFEDLM
;
A
#
# COMPACT_ATOMS: atom_id res chain seq x y z
N MET A 1 -9.64 -6.68 29.27
CA MET A 1 -9.38 -7.37 27.99
C MET A 1 -8.87 -8.76 28.26
N SER A 2 -9.43 -9.77 27.58
CA SER A 2 -8.85 -11.13 27.55
C SER A 2 -7.45 -11.10 26.89
N ALA A 3 -6.66 -12.16 27.09
CA ALA A 3 -5.36 -12.28 26.43
C ALA A 3 -5.50 -12.25 24.89
N ASP A 4 -6.55 -12.88 24.35
CA ASP A 4 -6.79 -12.96 22.92
C ASP A 4 -7.03 -11.58 22.27
N VAL A 5 -7.78 -10.70 22.93
CA VAL A 5 -8.04 -9.34 22.44
C VAL A 5 -6.74 -8.52 22.38
N LYS A 6 -5.83 -8.71 23.33
CA LYS A 6 -4.53 -8.02 23.31
C LYS A 6 -3.65 -8.49 22.16
N ILE A 7 -3.71 -9.78 21.82
CA ILE A 7 -2.97 -10.34 20.68
C ILE A 7 -3.52 -9.75 19.38
N ILE A 8 -4.84 -9.74 19.20
CA ILE A 8 -5.46 -9.15 18.00
C ILE A 8 -5.06 -7.68 17.82
N LEU A 9 -5.09 -6.89 18.90
CA LEU A 9 -4.65 -5.49 18.83
C LEU A 9 -3.16 -5.37 18.45
N ALA A 10 -2.28 -6.19 19.04
CA ALA A 10 -0.87 -6.19 18.68
C ALA A 10 -0.64 -6.58 17.20
N ASP A 11 -1.37 -7.57 16.70
CA ASP A 11 -1.29 -8.01 15.31
C ASP A 11 -1.77 -6.91 14.35
N LEU A 12 -2.87 -6.23 14.64
CA LEU A 12 -3.38 -5.12 13.83
C LEU A 12 -2.37 -3.95 13.79
N ASP A 13 -1.79 -3.56 14.93
CA ASP A 13 -0.80 -2.48 14.97
C ASP A 13 0.48 -2.85 14.20
N SER A 14 0.92 -4.10 14.31
CA SER A 14 2.06 -4.63 13.54
C SER A 14 1.76 -4.68 12.04
N MET A 15 0.54 -5.05 11.65
CA MET A 15 0.13 -5.09 10.24
C MET A 15 0.05 -3.69 9.63
N ALA A 16 -0.53 -2.72 10.34
CA ALA A 16 -0.56 -1.32 9.88
C ALA A 16 0.86 -0.80 9.67
N SER A 17 1.73 -0.99 10.65
CA SER A 17 3.14 -0.58 10.56
C SER A 17 3.86 -1.21 9.37
N THR A 18 3.65 -2.52 9.13
CA THR A 18 4.23 -3.22 7.99
C THR A 18 3.75 -2.64 6.67
N PHE A 19 2.45 -2.38 6.52
CA PHE A 19 1.90 -1.81 5.29
C PHE A 19 2.50 -0.42 4.99
N HIS A 20 2.62 0.43 6.02
CA HIS A 20 3.22 1.75 5.88
C HIS A 20 4.70 1.68 5.50
N GLU A 21 5.47 0.83 6.17
CA GLU A 21 6.90 0.63 5.86
C GLU A 21 7.10 0.13 4.43
N GLU A 22 6.36 -0.90 4.03
CA GLU A 22 6.42 -1.46 2.69
C GLU A 22 5.91 -0.48 1.63
N ALA A 23 4.91 0.35 1.93
CA ALA A 23 4.48 1.43 1.04
C ALA A 23 5.61 2.42 0.76
N GLY A 24 6.36 2.79 1.80
CA GLY A 24 7.53 3.67 1.72
C GLY A 24 8.70 3.05 0.96
N ILE A 25 9.05 1.80 1.28
CA ILE A 25 10.08 1.03 0.56
C ILE A 25 9.71 0.92 -0.91
N TYR A 26 8.46 0.51 -1.19
CA TYR A 26 7.99 0.31 -2.55
C TYR A 26 8.08 1.62 -3.34
N ARG A 27 7.57 2.74 -2.81
CA ARG A 27 7.69 4.08 -3.42
C ARG A 27 9.12 4.48 -3.69
N GLY A 28 10.05 4.13 -2.79
CA GLY A 28 11.47 4.39 -2.94
C GLY A 28 12.10 3.74 -4.18
N MET A 29 11.52 2.66 -4.70
CA MET A 29 11.98 1.96 -5.89
C MET A 29 11.54 2.63 -7.21
N HIS A 30 10.81 3.75 -7.17
CA HIS A 30 10.27 4.39 -8.37
C HIS A 30 11.34 4.66 -9.45
N ALA A 31 12.56 5.04 -9.05
CA ALA A 31 13.67 5.27 -9.98
C ALA A 31 14.14 3.99 -10.72
N ASN A 32 13.98 2.82 -10.10
CA ASN A 32 14.29 1.53 -10.73
C ASN A 32 13.22 1.11 -11.75
N VAL A 33 11.98 1.52 -11.51
CA VAL A 33 10.81 1.15 -12.33
C VAL A 33 10.64 2.08 -13.53
N LYS A 34 11.09 3.33 -13.41
CA LYS A 34 11.09 4.32 -14.50
C LYS A 34 12.51 4.78 -14.85
N PRO A 35 13.36 3.89 -15.41
CA PRO A 35 14.65 4.32 -15.92
C PRO A 35 14.46 5.25 -17.12
N ALA A 36 15.51 6.02 -17.43
CA ALA A 36 15.52 6.84 -18.63
C ALA A 36 15.32 5.97 -19.88
N VAL A 37 14.36 6.35 -20.72
CA VAL A 37 14.10 5.65 -21.98
C VAL A 37 15.25 5.94 -22.96
N ALA A 38 15.91 4.89 -23.42
CA ALA A 38 16.89 5.00 -24.50
C ALA A 38 16.16 5.20 -25.83
N GLY A 39 16.62 6.17 -26.63
CA GLY A 39 16.07 6.41 -27.96
C GLY A 39 16.42 5.26 -28.91
N SER A 40 15.42 4.78 -29.63
CA SER A 40 15.57 3.74 -30.66
C SER A 40 15.98 4.31 -32.02
N GLY A 41 15.82 5.62 -32.22
CA GLY A 41 16.02 6.30 -33.51
C GLY A 41 14.78 6.34 -34.39
N ASP A 42 13.69 5.70 -33.97
CA ASP A 42 12.36 5.82 -34.60
C ASP A 42 11.38 6.53 -33.66
N ALA A 43 10.77 7.61 -34.15
CA ALA A 43 9.91 8.46 -33.33
C ALA A 43 8.62 7.75 -32.86
N GLY A 44 8.09 6.82 -33.66
CA GLY A 44 6.90 6.06 -33.30
C GLY A 44 7.18 5.04 -32.20
N CYS A 45 8.29 4.32 -32.33
CA CYS A 45 8.82 3.39 -31.35
C CYS A 45 9.12 4.11 -30.02
N ASP A 46 9.81 5.25 -30.07
CA ASP A 46 10.15 6.04 -28.88
C ASP A 46 8.90 6.51 -28.13
N ALA A 47 7.85 6.94 -28.86
CA ALA A 47 6.58 7.33 -28.27
C ALA A 47 5.87 6.15 -27.58
N ALA A 48 5.88 4.97 -28.22
CA ALA A 48 5.27 3.77 -27.65
C ALA A 48 6.00 3.30 -26.38
N VAL A 49 7.34 3.28 -26.39
CA VAL A 49 8.16 2.91 -25.23
C VAL A 49 7.91 3.88 -24.08
N LYS A 50 7.89 5.19 -24.35
CA LYS A 50 7.57 6.20 -23.33
C LYS A 50 6.19 5.98 -22.72
N SER A 51 5.17 5.74 -23.55
CA SER A 51 3.81 5.50 -23.05
C SER A 51 3.72 4.28 -22.13
N MET A 52 4.43 3.20 -22.45
CA MET A 52 4.46 2.01 -21.59
C MET A 52 5.22 2.28 -20.28
N ALA A 53 6.36 2.98 -20.35
CA ALA A 53 7.11 3.36 -19.15
C ALA A 53 6.29 4.25 -18.21
N ASP A 54 5.53 5.21 -18.75
CA ASP A 54 4.65 6.07 -17.97
C ASP A 54 3.48 5.27 -17.34
N LEU A 55 2.94 4.27 -18.05
CA LEU A 55 1.90 3.37 -17.48
C LEU A 55 2.45 2.54 -16.32
N ILE A 56 3.64 1.94 -16.49
CA ILE A 56 4.28 1.12 -15.45
C ILE A 56 4.56 1.98 -14.21
N ALA A 57 5.07 3.21 -14.39
CA ALA A 57 5.27 4.16 -13.30
C ALA A 57 3.95 4.49 -12.57
N GLY A 58 2.88 4.78 -13.33
CA GLY A 58 1.58 5.05 -12.72
C GLY A 58 0.96 3.85 -11.99
N LEU A 59 1.22 2.62 -12.45
CA LEU A 59 0.82 1.41 -11.72
C LEU A 59 1.61 1.23 -10.42
N HIS A 60 2.90 1.57 -10.44
CA HIS A 60 3.75 1.55 -9.26
C HIS A 60 3.26 2.55 -8.20
N ASP A 61 3.00 3.79 -8.59
CA ASP A 61 2.45 4.80 -7.67
C ASP A 61 1.14 4.33 -7.03
N LYS A 62 0.19 3.84 -7.85
CA LYS A 62 -1.10 3.33 -7.36
C LYS A 62 -0.96 2.15 -6.40
N LEU A 63 0.03 1.28 -6.60
CA LEU A 63 0.23 0.16 -5.68
C LEU A 63 0.81 0.64 -4.36
N SER A 64 1.73 1.62 -4.36
CA SER A 64 2.19 2.28 -3.14
C SER A 64 1.03 2.94 -2.38
N ASP A 65 0.19 3.69 -3.07
CA ASP A 65 -0.99 4.33 -2.47
C ASP A 65 -1.94 3.29 -1.84
N ARG A 66 -2.17 2.16 -2.51
CA ARG A 66 -3.03 1.09 -1.96
C ARG A 66 -2.42 0.40 -0.73
N LEU A 67 -1.09 0.31 -0.63
CA LEU A 67 -0.44 -0.21 0.58
C LEU A 67 -0.65 0.76 1.75
N GLU A 68 -0.50 2.07 1.50
CA GLU A 68 -0.75 3.11 2.49
C GLU A 68 -2.22 3.13 2.94
N ASP A 69 -3.16 3.09 1.99
CA ASP A 69 -4.60 3.02 2.28
C ASP A 69 -4.94 1.82 3.18
N ASN A 70 -4.29 0.67 2.96
CA ASN A 70 -4.47 -0.52 3.79
C ASN A 70 -3.87 -0.33 5.19
N SER A 71 -2.72 0.35 5.32
CA SER A 71 -2.17 0.72 6.62
C SER A 71 -3.19 1.53 7.42
N ASP A 72 -3.77 2.57 6.81
CA ASP A 72 -4.74 3.45 7.45
C ASP A 72 -6.01 2.70 7.89
N LYS A 73 -6.54 1.82 7.04
CA LYS A 73 -7.69 0.97 7.39
C LYS A 73 -7.40 0.05 8.58
N VAL A 74 -6.26 -0.64 8.56
CA VAL A 74 -5.86 -1.54 9.66
C VAL A 74 -5.66 -0.74 10.95
N LYS A 75 -5.06 0.45 10.87
CA LYS A 75 -4.86 1.30 12.04
C LYS A 75 -6.18 1.82 12.62
N TYR A 76 -7.10 2.22 11.75
CA TYR A 76 -8.45 2.59 12.16
C TYR A 76 -9.16 1.45 12.88
N ALA A 77 -9.11 0.23 12.32
CA ALA A 77 -9.71 -0.97 12.88
C ALA A 77 -9.12 -1.31 14.26
N HIS A 78 -7.79 -1.21 14.42
CA HIS A 78 -7.10 -1.32 15.71
C HIS A 78 -7.65 -0.32 16.73
N ASP A 79 -7.64 0.97 16.39
CA ASP A 79 -8.01 2.03 17.32
C ASP A 79 -9.50 1.96 17.71
N SER A 80 -10.35 1.57 16.77
CA SER A 80 -11.78 1.32 16.98
C SER A 80 -12.03 0.16 17.95
N MET A 81 -11.35 -0.98 17.73
CA MET A 81 -11.44 -2.14 18.62
C MET A 81 -10.86 -1.84 20.01
N GLN A 82 -9.77 -1.06 20.10
CA GLN A 82 -9.19 -0.64 21.38
C GLN A 82 -10.15 0.23 22.20
N ARG A 83 -10.92 1.10 21.53
CA ARG A 83 -11.99 1.90 22.15
C ARG A 83 -13.25 1.10 22.45
N ASN A 84 -13.36 -0.13 21.95
CA ASN A 84 -14.54 -1.00 21.99
C ASN A 84 -15.72 -0.46 21.17
N ASP A 85 -15.43 0.27 20.08
CA ASP A 85 -16.44 0.83 19.18
C ASP A 85 -17.01 -0.24 18.23
N ILE A 86 -16.27 -1.32 18.00
CA ILE A 86 -16.61 -2.42 17.08
C ILE A 86 -16.35 -3.79 17.72
N ASP A 87 -17.07 -4.80 17.25
CA ASP A 87 -16.80 -6.21 17.55
C ASP A 87 -16.00 -6.88 16.41
N VAL A 88 -15.81 -8.20 16.48
CA VAL A 88 -15.06 -8.95 15.47
C VAL A 88 -15.71 -8.89 14.08
N HIS A 89 -17.04 -8.77 14.00
CA HIS A 89 -17.72 -8.64 12.72
C HIS A 89 -17.50 -7.24 12.14
N GLY A 90 -17.63 -6.19 12.95
CA GLY A 90 -17.29 -4.82 12.55
C GLY A 90 -15.83 -4.69 12.11
N LEU A 91 -14.91 -5.36 12.82
CA LEU A 91 -13.49 -5.43 12.44
C LEU A 91 -13.30 -5.99 11.03
N PHE A 92 -14.03 -7.05 10.68
CA PHE A 92 -13.93 -7.66 9.35
C PHE A 92 -14.43 -6.72 8.24
N GLU A 93 -15.56 -6.03 8.46
CA GLU A 93 -16.11 -5.09 7.48
C GLU A 93 -15.19 -3.87 7.27
N ASP A 94 -14.57 -3.35 8.34
CA ASP A 94 -13.63 -2.22 8.23
C ASP A 94 -12.34 -2.57 7.48
N LEU A 95 -11.97 -3.86 7.42
CA LEU A 95 -10.79 -4.34 6.70
C LEU A 95 -11.03 -4.61 5.20
N MET A 96 -12.28 -4.70 4.74
CA MET A 96 -12.65 -4.92 3.34
C MET A 96 -12.65 -3.62 2.51
#